data_AF-A0A850G8M6-F1
#
_entry.id   AF-A0A850G8M6-F1
#
_cell.length_a   1.000
_cell.length_b   1.000
_cell.length_c   1.000
_cell.angle_alpha   90.00
_cell.angle_beta   90.00
_cell.angle_gamma   90.00
#
_symmetry.space_group_name_H-M   'P 1'
#
loop_
_entity.id
_entity.type
_entity.pdbx_description
1 polymer ?
#
loop_
_entity_poly.entity_id
_entity_poly.type
_entity_poly.pdbx_seq_one_letter_code
_entity_poly.pdbx_strand_id
1 'polypeptide(L)'
;MGLLDRMLIALGLREPDSSEDAASEPDSSEPDSSEPDSSEPDSSEASGDAAKGEAAGASAAAGAGEAAGAGAEQDEEAPGHGPTLEEERDPAIEAEDDVASFDFANDIARFFTAEFRMEQAALDFPRRKRLYAEYGLRDGAHWHQVEATFGRWLESPEGKAKYPDEEALVQARMTTTQTVSAKEVEQLIEEARRAKAARDARRRS
;
A
#
# COMPACT_ATOMS: atom_id res chain seq x y z
N MET A 1 -17.16 -22.07 10.93
CA MET A 1 -17.17 -20.71 11.53
C MET A 1 -16.01 -19.89 10.99
N GLY A 2 -16.29 -18.74 10.39
CA GLY A 2 -15.25 -17.84 9.85
C GLY A 2 -14.50 -17.09 10.95
N LEU A 3 -13.28 -16.62 10.65
CA LEU A 3 -12.41 -15.88 11.57
C LEU A 3 -13.11 -14.65 12.19
N LEU A 4 -13.90 -13.93 11.39
CA LEU A 4 -14.67 -12.77 11.81
C LEU A 4 -15.71 -13.12 12.89
N ASP A 5 -16.35 -14.28 12.78
CA ASP A 5 -17.37 -14.73 13.72
C ASP A 5 -16.75 -15.10 15.08
N ARG A 6 -15.53 -15.66 15.07
CA ARG A 6 -14.75 -15.91 16.29
C ARG A 6 -14.32 -14.62 16.99
N MET A 7 -13.94 -13.58 16.25
CA MET A 7 -13.59 -12.27 16.84
C MET A 7 -14.82 -11.59 17.48
N LEU A 8 -15.99 -11.69 16.85
CA LEU A 8 -17.23 -11.11 17.39
C LEU A 8 -17.67 -11.80 18.69
N ILE A 9 -17.53 -13.13 18.77
CA ILE A 9 -17.80 -13.90 20.00
C ILE A 9 -16.78 -13.55 21.09
N ALA A 10 -15.48 -13.47 20.75
CA ALA A 10 -14.43 -13.14 21.71
C ALA A 10 -14.56 -11.72 22.32
N LEU A 11 -15.14 -10.78 21.57
CA LEU A 11 -15.41 -9.42 22.03
C LEU A 11 -16.74 -9.29 22.79
N GLY A 12 -17.52 -10.37 22.91
CA GLY A 12 -18.84 -10.36 23.55
C GLY A 12 -19.87 -9.51 22.80
N LEU A 13 -19.67 -9.32 21.50
CA LEU A 13 -20.56 -8.55 20.63
C LEU A 13 -21.64 -9.43 19.99
N ARG A 14 -21.48 -10.76 20.06
CA ARG A 14 -22.44 -11.75 19.55
C ARG A 14 -22.51 -12.92 20.53
N GLU A 15 -23.72 -13.22 21.01
CA GLU A 15 -23.97 -14.43 21.81
C GLU A 15 -23.96 -15.64 20.87
N PRO A 16 -23.28 -16.75 21.23
CA PRO A 16 -23.30 -17.95 20.43
C PRO A 16 -24.71 -18.54 20.44
N ASP A 17 -25.34 -18.58 19.26
CA ASP A 17 -26.55 -19.38 19.06
C ASP A 17 -26.18 -20.84 19.35
N SER A 18 -26.73 -21.35 20.46
CA SER A 18 -26.45 -22.67 21.00
C SER A 18 -27.14 -23.72 20.12
N SER A 19 -26.57 -23.98 18.95
CA SER A 19 -27.00 -25.05 18.05
C SER A 19 -26.13 -26.27 18.32
N GLU A 20 -26.67 -27.21 19.09
CA GLU A 20 -26.13 -28.56 19.26
C GLU A 20 -26.21 -29.30 17.93
N ASP A 21 -25.15 -29.23 17.12
CA ASP A 21 -25.05 -30.01 15.88
C ASP A 21 -23.84 -30.95 15.91
N ALA A 22 -24.10 -32.17 15.47
CA ALA A 22 -23.39 -33.38 15.80
C ALA A 22 -21.91 -33.36 15.41
N ALA A 23 -21.08 -33.86 16.33
CA ALA A 23 -19.68 -34.17 16.13
C ALA A 23 -19.52 -35.15 14.95
N SER A 24 -19.08 -34.63 13.80
CA SER A 24 -18.43 -35.44 12.77
C SER A 24 -16.94 -35.48 13.11
N GLU A 25 -16.44 -36.67 13.40
CA GLU A 25 -15.03 -36.92 13.69
C GLU A 25 -14.18 -36.51 12.47
N PRO A 26 -13.10 -35.73 12.65
CA PRO A 26 -12.19 -35.43 11.56
C PRO A 26 -11.38 -36.68 11.21
N ASP A 27 -11.49 -37.10 9.94
CA ASP A 27 -10.66 -38.14 9.35
C ASP A 27 -9.19 -37.67 9.32
N SER A 28 -8.37 -38.33 10.14
CA SER A 28 -6.92 -38.11 10.23
C SER A 28 -6.22 -38.79 9.06
N SER A 29 -6.32 -38.19 7.87
CA SER A 29 -5.43 -38.53 6.77
C SER A 29 -4.09 -37.83 7.00
N GLU A 30 -3.10 -38.60 7.44
CA GLU A 30 -1.72 -38.15 7.65
C GLU A 30 -1.13 -37.60 6.34
N PRO A 31 -0.56 -36.38 6.34
CA PRO A 31 0.16 -35.88 5.18
C PRO A 31 1.52 -36.61 5.05
N ASP A 32 1.67 -37.32 3.94
CA ASP A 32 2.92 -37.97 3.53
C ASP A 32 4.05 -36.92 3.45
N SER A 33 5.02 -37.06 4.36
CA SER A 33 6.17 -36.17 4.48
C SER A 33 7.23 -36.59 3.50
N SER A 34 7.08 -36.17 2.24
CA SER A 34 8.16 -36.25 1.26
C SER A 34 9.19 -35.15 1.57
N GLU A 35 10.36 -35.55 2.07
CA GLU A 35 11.49 -34.67 2.36
C GLU A 35 11.99 -33.99 1.06
N PRO A 36 12.14 -32.65 1.03
CA PRO A 36 12.77 -31.99 -0.11
C PRO A 36 14.29 -32.24 -0.09
N ASP A 37 14.77 -32.88 -1.15
CA ASP A 37 16.19 -33.10 -1.42
C ASP A 37 16.92 -31.75 -1.54
N SER A 38 17.78 -31.47 -0.56
CA SER A 38 18.59 -30.26 -0.47
C SER A 38 19.84 -30.42 -1.35
N SER A 39 19.67 -30.17 -2.64
CA SER A 39 20.81 -30.00 -3.55
C SER A 39 21.40 -28.60 -3.37
N GLU A 40 22.59 -28.54 -2.76
CA GLU A 40 23.38 -27.32 -2.59
C GLU A 40 23.82 -26.74 -3.95
N PRO A 41 23.57 -25.45 -4.25
CA PRO A 41 24.15 -24.81 -5.42
C PRO A 41 25.60 -24.39 -5.15
N ASP A 42 26.51 -24.97 -5.93
CA ASP A 42 27.94 -24.63 -6.01
C ASP A 42 28.11 -23.18 -6.47
N SER A 43 28.46 -22.29 -5.54
CA SER A 43 28.68 -20.87 -5.79
C SER A 43 30.07 -20.65 -6.36
N SER A 44 30.15 -20.53 -7.69
CA SER A 44 31.36 -20.16 -8.41
C SER A 44 31.56 -18.64 -8.39
N GLU A 45 32.70 -18.23 -7.85
CA GLU A 45 33.17 -16.83 -7.81
C GLU A 45 33.42 -16.28 -9.21
N ALA A 46 32.60 -15.31 -9.64
CA ALA A 46 32.85 -14.53 -10.84
C ALA A 46 33.45 -13.16 -10.46
N SER A 47 34.78 -13.09 -10.50
CA SER A 47 35.52 -11.83 -10.62
C SER A 47 35.31 -11.21 -12.01
N GLY A 48 34.83 -9.97 -12.08
CA GLY A 48 34.82 -9.14 -13.28
C GLY A 48 34.64 -7.67 -12.86
N ASP A 49 35.74 -6.92 -12.74
CA ASP A 49 36.37 -6.11 -13.78
C ASP A 49 35.64 -4.78 -14.02
N ALA A 50 36.29 -3.71 -13.57
CA ALA A 50 35.81 -2.35 -13.53
C ALA A 50 35.90 -1.70 -14.92
N ALA A 51 34.76 -1.44 -15.55
CA ALA A 51 34.70 -0.62 -16.76
C ALA A 51 34.23 0.81 -16.43
N LYS A 52 35.21 1.72 -16.40
CA LYS A 52 35.08 3.17 -16.43
C LYS A 52 34.47 3.61 -17.77
N GLY A 53 33.25 4.13 -17.76
CA GLY A 53 32.55 4.66 -18.93
C GLY A 53 32.14 6.11 -18.73
N GLU A 54 32.96 7.01 -19.27
CA GLU A 54 32.76 8.45 -19.41
C GLU A 54 32.15 8.70 -20.80
N ALA A 55 31.00 9.39 -20.91
CA ALA A 55 30.76 10.40 -21.95
C ALA A 55 29.30 10.91 -22.00
N ALA A 56 29.24 12.23 -22.17
CA ALA A 56 28.13 13.10 -22.53
C ALA A 56 27.22 12.63 -23.68
N GLY A 57 25.97 13.11 -23.65
CA GLY A 57 25.07 13.06 -24.80
C GLY A 57 23.76 13.81 -24.56
N ALA A 58 23.77 15.12 -24.74
CA ALA A 58 22.55 15.91 -24.94
C ALA A 58 21.91 15.55 -26.29
N SER A 59 20.59 15.40 -26.35
CA SER A 59 19.84 15.67 -27.58
C SER A 59 18.39 16.01 -27.28
N ALA A 60 17.91 17.03 -28.00
CA ALA A 60 16.68 17.75 -27.80
C ALA A 60 15.50 17.21 -28.62
N ALA A 61 14.32 17.69 -28.21
CA ALA A 61 13.22 18.19 -29.04
C ALA A 61 12.28 17.22 -29.78
N ALA A 62 10.99 17.56 -29.59
CA ALA A 62 9.90 17.62 -30.55
C ALA A 62 9.24 16.31 -31.01
N GLY A 63 8.00 16.14 -30.55
CA GLY A 63 7.00 15.27 -31.17
C GLY A 63 5.60 15.85 -30.94
N ALA A 64 5.19 16.77 -31.81
CA ALA A 64 3.79 17.13 -31.99
C ALA A 64 3.06 15.96 -32.65
N GLY A 65 1.96 15.51 -32.05
CA GLY A 65 1.16 14.39 -32.53
C GLY A 65 -0.33 14.66 -32.31
N GLU A 66 -0.88 15.43 -33.24
CA GLU A 66 -2.31 15.67 -33.45
C GLU A 66 -3.01 14.38 -33.92
N ALA A 67 -4.10 13.99 -33.26
CA ALA A 67 -5.11 13.10 -33.85
C ALA A 67 -6.46 13.30 -33.17
N ALA A 68 -7.31 14.04 -33.87
CA ALA A 68 -8.74 14.13 -33.63
C ALA A 68 -9.40 12.74 -33.83
N GLY A 69 -10.22 12.34 -32.85
CA GLY A 69 -11.09 11.18 -32.92
C GLY A 69 -12.45 11.52 -32.34
N ALA A 70 -13.26 12.26 -33.11
CA ALA A 70 -14.66 12.50 -32.82
C ALA A 70 -15.46 11.23 -33.12
N GLY A 71 -15.91 10.56 -32.07
CA GLY A 71 -16.87 9.46 -32.10
C GLY A 71 -17.81 9.60 -30.91
N ALA A 72 -18.77 10.52 -31.05
CA ALA A 72 -19.84 10.72 -30.08
C ALA A 72 -20.89 9.61 -30.26
N GLU A 73 -20.77 8.55 -29.49
CA GLU A 73 -21.90 7.68 -29.16
C GLU A 73 -22.41 8.11 -27.79
N GLN A 74 -23.59 8.71 -27.80
CA GLN A 74 -24.33 9.14 -26.61
C GLN A 74 -24.85 7.87 -25.93
N ASP A 75 -24.08 7.38 -24.95
CA ASP A 75 -24.56 6.39 -24.00
C ASP A 75 -25.43 7.11 -22.97
N GLU A 76 -26.63 6.58 -22.75
CA GLU A 76 -27.66 7.22 -21.94
C GLU A 76 -27.23 7.31 -20.47
N GLU A 77 -27.23 8.54 -19.96
CA GLU A 77 -26.93 8.88 -18.56
C GLU A 77 -27.77 8.04 -17.60
N ALA A 78 -27.11 7.07 -16.95
CA ALA A 78 -27.56 6.58 -15.65
C ALA A 78 -27.32 7.71 -14.62
N PRO A 79 -28.37 8.27 -13.99
CA PRO A 79 -28.21 9.32 -12.98
C PRO A 79 -27.68 8.69 -11.69
N GLY A 80 -26.36 8.75 -11.46
CA GLY A 80 -25.80 8.23 -10.21
C GLY A 80 -24.30 8.04 -10.09
N HIS A 81 -23.45 8.60 -10.95
CA HIS A 81 -22.03 8.70 -10.62
C HIS A 81 -21.83 9.89 -9.68
N GLY A 82 -21.79 9.58 -8.38
CA GLY A 82 -21.34 10.48 -7.33
C GLY A 82 -19.94 11.05 -7.65
N PRO A 83 -19.55 12.11 -6.94
CA PRO A 83 -18.48 13.02 -7.35
C PRO A 83 -17.23 12.26 -7.80
N THR A 84 -16.97 12.29 -9.10
CA THR A 84 -15.67 12.05 -9.72
C THR A 84 -14.73 13.18 -9.32
N LEU A 85 -14.40 13.25 -8.03
CA LEU A 85 -13.28 14.01 -7.50
C LEU A 85 -12.03 13.11 -7.50
N GLU A 86 -11.81 12.39 -8.60
CA GLU A 86 -10.44 12.10 -8.99
C GLU A 86 -9.85 13.45 -9.32
N GLU A 87 -9.06 13.98 -8.39
CA GLU A 87 -8.31 15.22 -8.58
C GLU A 87 -7.51 15.05 -9.87
N GLU A 88 -7.89 15.77 -10.92
CA GLU A 88 -7.34 15.62 -12.27
C GLU A 88 -5.81 15.69 -12.21
N ARG A 89 -5.13 14.66 -12.73
CA ARG A 89 -3.66 14.60 -12.74
C ARG A 89 -3.12 15.74 -13.58
N ASP A 90 -2.24 16.55 -13.00
CA ASP A 90 -1.56 17.64 -13.70
C ASP A 90 -0.13 17.22 -14.07
N PRO A 91 0.14 16.80 -15.32
CA PRO A 91 1.45 16.34 -15.75
C PRO A 91 2.52 17.45 -15.69
N ALA A 92 2.13 18.73 -15.70
CA ALA A 92 3.07 19.83 -15.59
C ALA A 92 3.65 19.92 -14.18
N ILE A 93 2.82 19.69 -13.15
CA ILE A 93 3.25 19.68 -11.75
C ILE A 93 4.04 18.40 -11.45
N GLU A 94 3.65 17.24 -11.98
CA GLU A 94 4.37 15.96 -11.78
C GLU A 94 5.82 15.96 -12.32
N ALA A 95 6.13 16.85 -13.26
CA ALA A 95 7.48 17.04 -13.79
C ALA A 95 8.41 17.75 -12.80
N GLU A 96 7.87 18.48 -11.82
CA GLU A 96 8.65 19.13 -10.77
C GLU A 96 8.94 18.16 -9.63
N ASP A 97 10.19 18.06 -9.19
CA ASP A 97 10.56 17.22 -8.05
C ASP A 97 10.10 17.85 -6.73
N ASP A 98 9.23 17.14 -6.00
CA ASP A 98 8.81 17.46 -4.63
C ASP A 98 8.75 16.17 -3.81
N VAL A 99 9.32 16.20 -2.62
CA VAL A 99 9.37 15.05 -1.70
C VAL A 99 8.40 15.20 -0.52
N ALA A 100 7.69 16.33 -0.42
CA ALA A 100 6.84 16.68 0.71
C ALA A 100 7.56 16.47 2.07
N SER A 101 7.05 15.57 2.92
CA SER A 101 7.67 15.21 4.21
C SER A 101 8.48 13.90 4.17
N PHE A 102 8.69 13.31 3.00
CA PHE A 102 9.33 12.00 2.86
C PHE A 102 10.84 12.11 2.69
N ASP A 103 11.55 11.12 3.24
CA ASP A 103 12.97 10.89 3.04
C ASP A 103 13.13 9.51 2.40
N PHE A 104 13.21 9.45 1.06
CA PHE A 104 13.27 8.17 0.34
C PHE A 104 14.55 7.37 0.66
N ALA A 105 15.65 8.09 0.91
CA ALA A 105 16.95 7.50 1.21
C ALA A 105 16.97 6.82 2.57
N ASN A 106 16.32 7.39 3.59
CA ASN A 106 16.43 6.89 4.97
C ASN A 106 15.13 6.28 5.54
N ASP A 107 13.96 6.71 5.06
CA ASP A 107 12.65 6.33 5.61
C ASP A 107 11.59 6.07 4.53
N ILE A 108 11.88 5.11 3.65
CA ILE A 108 10.92 4.69 2.62
C ILE A 108 9.64 4.07 3.20
N ALA A 109 9.72 3.52 4.41
CA ALA A 109 8.59 2.86 5.06
C ALA A 109 7.50 3.89 5.35
N ARG A 110 7.85 5.14 5.65
CA ARG A 110 6.88 6.24 5.77
C ARG A 110 6.14 6.50 4.46
N PHE A 111 6.82 6.46 3.32
CA PHE A 111 6.17 6.61 2.00
C PHE A 111 5.20 5.48 1.70
N PHE A 112 5.62 4.21 1.83
CA PHE A 112 4.72 3.07 1.61
C PHE A 112 3.56 3.01 2.60
N THR A 113 3.77 3.46 3.83
CA THR A 113 2.68 3.60 4.81
C THR A 113 1.67 4.66 4.36
N ALA A 114 2.15 5.79 3.83
CA ALA A 114 1.28 6.84 3.32
C ALA A 114 0.47 6.35 2.12
N GLU A 115 1.13 5.75 1.13
CA GLU A 115 0.51 5.18 -0.07
C GLU A 115 -0.61 4.19 0.31
N PHE A 116 -0.30 3.20 1.15
CA PHE A 116 -1.28 2.23 1.62
C PHE A 116 -2.47 2.90 2.33
N ARG A 117 -2.22 3.88 3.20
CA ARG A 117 -3.31 4.57 3.92
C ARG A 117 -4.16 5.44 3.00
N MET A 118 -3.56 6.07 2.00
CA MET A 118 -4.29 6.85 0.98
C MET A 118 -5.18 5.93 0.15
N GLU A 119 -4.69 4.77 -0.27
CA GLU A 119 -5.46 3.74 -0.97
C GLU A 119 -6.65 3.26 -0.11
N GLN A 120 -6.42 2.93 1.16
CA GLN A 120 -7.50 2.53 2.08
C GLN A 120 -8.53 3.64 2.32
N ALA A 121 -8.12 4.90 2.19
CA ALA A 121 -8.98 6.07 2.34
C ALA A 121 -9.52 6.61 1.01
N ALA A 122 -9.36 5.89 -0.11
CA ALA A 122 -9.74 6.38 -1.43
C ALA A 122 -11.21 6.83 -1.51
N LEU A 123 -12.11 6.12 -0.82
CA LEU A 123 -13.56 6.42 -0.74
C LEU A 123 -13.96 7.28 0.47
N ASP A 124 -13.03 7.58 1.39
CA ASP A 124 -13.27 8.39 2.59
C ASP A 124 -12.50 9.72 2.47
N PHE A 125 -13.07 10.67 1.73
CA PHE A 125 -12.45 11.98 1.48
C PHE A 125 -12.05 12.73 2.77
N PRO A 126 -12.87 12.79 3.84
CA PRO A 126 -12.46 13.40 5.10
C PRO A 126 -11.23 12.72 5.74
N ARG A 127 -11.12 11.39 5.65
CA ARG A 127 -9.92 10.68 6.11
C ARG A 127 -8.73 10.97 5.20
N ARG A 128 -8.88 10.88 3.88
CA ARG A 128 -7.82 11.17 2.89
C ARG A 128 -7.24 12.58 3.07
N LYS A 129 -8.10 13.58 3.27
CA LYS A 129 -7.67 14.97 3.54
C LYS A 129 -6.86 15.12 4.83
N ARG A 130 -7.17 14.36 5.89
CA ARG A 130 -6.37 14.36 7.12
C ARG A 130 -5.01 13.72 6.90
N LEU A 131 -4.95 12.64 6.12
CA LEU A 131 -3.70 12.01 5.74
C LEU A 131 -2.85 12.96 4.89
N TYR A 132 -3.44 13.77 4.00
CA TYR A 132 -2.65 14.77 3.26
C TYR A 132 -1.92 15.72 4.19
N ALA A 133 -2.63 16.29 5.17
CA ALA A 133 -2.01 17.15 6.17
C ALA A 133 -0.94 16.42 7.02
N GLU A 134 -1.19 15.15 7.41
CA GLU A 134 -0.25 14.33 8.18
C GLU A 134 1.08 14.09 7.45
N TYR A 135 1.03 13.89 6.13
CA TYR A 135 2.21 13.65 5.30
C TYR A 135 2.75 14.90 4.60
N GLY A 136 2.26 16.09 4.95
CA GLY A 136 2.73 17.35 4.33
C GLY A 136 2.32 17.51 2.86
N LEU A 137 1.28 16.81 2.43
CA LEU A 137 0.70 16.89 1.09
C LEU A 137 -0.36 17.99 1.04
N ARG A 138 -0.53 18.60 -0.13
CA ARG A 138 -1.51 19.70 -0.33
C ARG A 138 -2.87 19.14 -0.70
N ASP A 139 -2.88 18.22 -1.66
CA ASP A 139 -4.03 17.64 -2.33
C ASP A 139 -3.60 16.37 -3.10
N GLY A 140 -4.52 15.77 -3.85
CA GLY A 140 -4.23 14.60 -4.70
C GLY A 140 -3.23 14.88 -5.83
N ALA A 141 -3.23 16.08 -6.42
CA ALA A 141 -2.25 16.45 -7.44
C ALA A 141 -0.82 16.47 -6.88
N HIS A 142 -0.64 17.05 -5.68
CA HIS A 142 0.64 17.00 -4.98
C HIS A 142 1.04 15.56 -4.59
N TRP A 143 0.08 14.68 -4.26
CA TRP A 143 0.39 13.26 -4.04
C TRP A 143 0.99 12.59 -5.29
N HIS A 144 0.39 12.78 -6.47
CA HIS A 144 0.93 12.24 -7.72
C HIS A 144 2.29 12.84 -8.09
N GLN A 145 2.52 14.11 -7.79
CA GLN A 145 3.85 14.73 -7.94
C GLN A 145 4.91 14.02 -7.08
N VAL A 146 4.58 13.70 -5.83
CA VAL A 146 5.49 12.97 -4.93
C VAL A 146 5.71 11.54 -5.42
N GLU A 147 4.68 10.85 -5.91
CA GLU A 147 4.81 9.52 -6.54
C GLU A 147 5.75 9.55 -7.76
N ALA A 148 5.61 10.55 -8.63
CA ALA A 148 6.48 10.73 -9.79
C ALA A 148 7.93 11.01 -9.37
N THR A 149 8.12 11.84 -8.34
CA THR A 149 9.45 12.14 -7.77
C THR A 149 10.08 10.89 -7.17
N PHE A 150 9.30 10.07 -6.46
CA PHE A 150 9.74 8.78 -5.93
C PHE A 150 10.14 7.81 -7.05
N GLY A 151 9.36 7.72 -8.13
CA GLY A 151 9.70 6.92 -9.30
C GLY A 151 11.04 7.33 -9.94
N ARG A 152 11.28 8.64 -10.10
CA ARG A 152 12.57 9.15 -10.59
C ARG A 152 13.71 8.86 -9.61
N TRP A 153 13.47 8.95 -8.30
CA TRP A 153 14.46 8.57 -7.30
C TRP A 153 14.81 7.08 -7.38
N LEU A 154 13.85 6.18 -7.61
CA LEU A 154 14.12 4.76 -7.82
C LEU A 154 15.01 4.50 -9.06
N GLU A 155 14.91 5.32 -10.09
CA GLU A 155 15.77 5.23 -11.28
C GLU A 155 17.20 5.76 -11.06
N SER A 156 17.41 6.54 -9.99
CA SER A 156 18.71 7.11 -9.63
C SER A 156 19.71 6.04 -9.14
N PRO A 157 21.03 6.33 -9.12
CA PRO A 157 22.01 5.40 -8.58
C PRO A 157 21.77 5.03 -7.11
N GLU A 158 21.25 5.95 -6.31
CA GLU A 158 20.94 5.71 -4.90
C GLU A 158 19.72 4.80 -4.74
N GLY A 159 18.64 5.07 -5.49
CA GLY A 159 17.45 4.25 -5.51
C GLY A 159 17.76 2.83 -5.96
N LYS A 160 18.51 2.67 -7.06
CA LYS A 160 18.97 1.37 -7.57
C LYS A 160 19.92 0.63 -6.62
N ALA A 161 20.75 1.34 -5.85
CA ALA A 161 21.61 0.71 -4.86
C ALA A 161 20.80 0.10 -3.70
N LYS A 162 19.67 0.74 -3.33
CA LYS A 162 18.82 0.29 -2.23
C LYS A 162 17.76 -0.73 -2.67
N TYR A 163 17.22 -0.55 -3.87
CA TYR A 163 16.21 -1.40 -4.51
C TYR A 163 16.70 -1.79 -5.91
N PRO A 164 17.58 -2.81 -6.01
CA PRO A 164 18.20 -3.19 -7.27
C PRO A 164 17.22 -3.77 -8.29
N ASP A 165 16.12 -4.34 -7.81
CA ASP A 165 15.10 -5.00 -8.62
C ASP A 165 13.69 -4.74 -8.04
N GLU A 166 12.69 -5.07 -8.86
CA GLU A 166 11.27 -4.92 -8.51
C GLU A 166 10.87 -5.83 -7.34
N GLU A 167 11.49 -7.01 -7.21
CA GLU A 167 11.19 -7.95 -6.13
C GLU A 167 11.55 -7.36 -4.75
N ALA A 168 12.72 -6.74 -4.62
CA ALA A 168 13.14 -6.04 -3.42
C ALA A 168 12.17 -4.90 -3.05
N LEU A 169 11.67 -4.16 -4.04
CA LEU A 169 10.70 -3.08 -3.83
C LEU A 169 9.36 -3.61 -3.36
N VAL A 170 8.84 -4.65 -4.00
CA VAL A 170 7.58 -5.33 -3.62
C VAL A 170 7.70 -5.91 -2.21
N GLN A 171 8.82 -6.56 -1.88
CA GLN A 171 9.06 -7.10 -0.55
C GLN A 171 9.09 -5.99 0.52
N ALA A 172 9.71 -4.84 0.22
CA ALA A 172 9.73 -3.69 1.13
C ALA A 172 8.32 -3.11 1.35
N ARG A 173 7.53 -2.98 0.28
CA ARG A 173 6.13 -2.53 0.35
C ARG A 173 5.27 -3.50 1.18
N MET A 174 5.36 -4.80 0.90
CA MET A 174 4.65 -5.86 1.64
C MET A 174 5.02 -5.89 3.12
N THR A 175 6.31 -5.79 3.44
CA THR A 175 6.77 -5.75 4.82
C THR A 175 6.18 -4.54 5.55
N THR A 176 6.17 -3.37 4.89
CA THR A 176 5.62 -2.15 5.46
C THR A 176 4.12 -2.29 5.72
N THR A 177 3.33 -2.73 4.73
CA THR A 177 1.88 -2.87 4.88
C THR A 177 1.48 -3.89 5.96
N GLN A 178 2.23 -4.99 6.10
CA GLN A 178 2.04 -5.95 7.19
C GLN A 178 2.27 -5.32 8.56
N THR A 179 3.33 -4.51 8.72
CA THR A 179 3.60 -3.83 10.00
C THR A 179 2.59 -2.73 10.34
N VAL A 180 2.12 -1.98 9.35
CA VAL A 180 1.08 -0.95 9.53
C VAL A 180 -0.23 -1.61 9.96
N SER A 181 -0.64 -2.67 9.27
CA SER A 181 -1.86 -3.42 9.60
C SER A 181 -1.84 -3.93 11.04
N ALA A 182 -0.71 -4.48 11.49
CA ALA A 182 -0.56 -4.96 12.87
C ALA A 182 -0.69 -3.82 13.90
N LYS A 183 -0.03 -2.68 13.66
CA LYS A 183 -0.09 -1.51 14.56
C LYS A 183 -1.47 -0.87 14.60
N GLU A 184 -2.16 -0.77 13.47
CA GLU A 184 -3.51 -0.22 13.41
C GLU A 184 -4.52 -1.12 14.13
N VAL A 185 -4.40 -2.44 13.99
CA VAL A 185 -5.21 -3.39 14.76
C VAL A 185 -4.96 -3.24 16.26
N GLU A 186 -3.70 -3.11 16.68
CA GLU A 186 -3.34 -2.89 18.08
C GLU A 186 -3.94 -1.58 18.63
N GLN A 187 -3.84 -0.49 17.86
CA GLN A 187 -4.43 0.79 18.21
C GLN A 187 -5.96 0.69 18.36
N LEU A 188 -6.64 0.03 17.42
CA LEU A 188 -8.08 -0.19 17.50
C LEU A 188 -8.49 -1.01 18.73
N ILE A 189 -7.70 -2.03 19.08
CA ILE A 189 -7.91 -2.82 20.30
C ILE A 189 -7.75 -1.96 21.56
N GLU A 190 -6.73 -1.10 21.61
CA GLU A 190 -6.51 -0.19 22.74
C GLU A 190 -7.63 0.84 22.87
N GLU A 191 -8.06 1.45 21.77
CA GLU A 191 -9.18 2.39 21.75
C GLU A 191 -10.48 1.73 22.21
N ALA A 192 -10.77 0.51 21.74
CA ALA A 192 -11.92 -0.26 22.18
C ALA A 192 -11.87 -0.57 23.68
N ARG A 193 -10.68 -0.93 24.21
CA ARG A 193 -10.48 -1.14 25.67
C ARG A 193 -10.72 0.14 26.47
N ARG A 194 -10.21 1.29 25.99
CA ARG A 194 -10.40 2.60 26.64
C ARG A 194 -11.88 3.01 26.62
N ALA A 195 -12.57 2.83 25.49
CA ALA A 195 -13.99 3.13 25.36
C ALA A 195 -14.85 2.25 26.29
N LYS A 196 -14.54 0.94 26.38
CA LYS A 196 -15.20 0.02 27.31
C LYS A 196 -14.99 0.45 28.77
N ALA A 197 -13.75 0.76 29.17
CA ALA A 197 -13.45 1.22 30.52
C ALA A 197 -14.20 2.51 30.89
N ALA A 198 -14.29 3.46 29.96
CA ALA A 198 -15.05 4.70 30.14
C ALA A 198 -16.55 4.45 30.31
N ARG A 199 -17.13 3.50 29.55
CA ARG A 199 -18.53 3.09 29.68
C ARG A 199 -18.80 2.43 31.04
N ASP A 200 -17.92 1.55 31.48
CA ASP A 200 -18.06 0.83 32.76
C ASP A 200 -17.85 1.77 33.97
N ALA A 201 -17.06 2.83 33.81
CA ALA A 201 -16.97 3.91 34.81
C ALA A 201 -18.29 4.69 34.90
N ARG A 202 -18.89 5.08 33.76
CA ARG A 202 -20.18 5.79 33.72
C ARG A 202 -21.36 4.97 34.26
N ARG A 203 -21.30 3.64 34.20
CA ARG A 203 -22.33 2.76 34.78
C ARG A 203 -22.25 2.64 36.31
N ARG A 204 -21.10 2.98 36.90
CA ARG A 204 -20.86 2.89 38.35
C ARG A 204 -21.09 4.20 39.10
N SER A 205 -21.21 5.32 38.37
CA SER A 205 -21.58 6.64 38.88
C SER A 205 -23.09 6.84 38.84
#